data_AF-A0A0R3E9Y5-F1
#
_entry.id   AF-A0A0R3E9Y5-F1
#
_cell.length_a   1.000
_cell.length_b   1.000
_cell.length_c   1.000
_cell.angle_alpha   90.00
_cell.angle_beta   90.00
_cell.angle_gamma   90.00
#
_symmetry.space_group_name_H-M   'P 1'
#
loop_
_entity.id
_entity.type
_entity.pdbx_description
1 polymer ?
#
loop_
_entity_poly.entity_id
_entity_poly.type
_entity_poly.pdbx_seq_one_letter_code
_entity_poly.pdbx_strand_id
1 'polypeptide(L)'
;MLDDPRQWPDGAGLYCIMNTGDTTVNHPRFQLQPLTNDQDDIEALAFNILGLGFVLLLEPLDTSKHPFLREAKYRPGRIVISYPTSTNWITMSWDGGKVHEHLTIQFVQPVRPRPSSA
;
A
#
# COMPACT_ATOMS: atom_id res chain seq x y z
N MET A 1 -16.58 -7.85 -10.78
CA MET A 1 -16.34 -6.63 -9.97
C MET A 1 -14.86 -6.49 -9.64
N LEU A 2 -14.19 -7.47 -9.01
CA LEU A 2 -12.71 -7.46 -8.90
C LEU A 2 -11.99 -7.72 -10.23
N ASP A 3 -12.57 -8.58 -11.07
CA ASP A 3 -11.93 -9.06 -12.33
C ASP A 3 -12.08 -8.08 -13.51
N ASP A 4 -12.90 -7.03 -13.37
CA ASP A 4 -13.05 -5.99 -14.38
C ASP A 4 -12.79 -4.61 -13.75
N PRO A 5 -11.54 -4.09 -13.82
CA PRO A 5 -11.17 -2.82 -13.21
C PRO A 5 -11.89 -1.62 -13.83
N ARG A 6 -12.51 -1.78 -15.01
CA ARG A 6 -13.30 -0.72 -15.67
C ARG A 6 -14.66 -0.50 -15.00
N GLN A 7 -15.09 -1.45 -14.17
CA GLN A 7 -16.33 -1.35 -13.39
C GLN A 7 -16.09 -0.82 -11.97
N TRP A 8 -14.83 -0.52 -11.61
CA TRP A 8 -14.53 0.03 -10.29
C TRP A 8 -15.06 1.45 -10.20
N PRO A 9 -15.76 1.80 -9.11
CA PRO A 9 -16.15 3.17 -8.86
C PRO A 9 -14.95 4.11 -8.88
N ASP A 10 -15.16 5.36 -9.27
CA ASP A 10 -14.11 6.38 -9.17
C ASP A 10 -13.64 6.51 -7.71
N GLY A 11 -12.32 6.51 -7.52
CA GLY A 11 -11.71 6.51 -6.19
C GLY A 11 -11.56 5.12 -5.56
N ALA A 12 -12.16 4.06 -6.09
CA ALA A 12 -11.84 2.70 -5.65
C ALA A 12 -10.43 2.30 -6.11
N GLY A 13 -9.78 1.47 -5.32
CA GLY A 13 -8.50 0.86 -5.66
C GLY A 13 -7.45 0.98 -4.58
N LEU A 14 -6.19 0.86 -5.00
CA LEU A 14 -5.08 0.67 -4.08
C LEU A 14 -4.54 2.00 -3.55
N TYR A 15 -4.38 2.10 -2.25
CA TYR A 15 -3.80 3.24 -1.55
C TYR A 15 -2.57 2.77 -0.77
N CYS A 16 -1.43 3.41 -0.99
CA CYS A 16 -0.29 3.27 -0.08
C CYS A 16 -0.49 4.22 1.10
N ILE A 17 -0.55 3.67 2.30
CA ILE A 17 -0.83 4.43 3.53
C ILE A 17 0.42 4.98 4.21
N MET A 18 1.59 4.73 3.62
CA MET A 18 2.84 5.29 4.11
C MET A 18 3.02 6.73 3.64
N ASN A 19 3.44 7.57 4.58
CA ASN A 19 3.72 8.97 4.36
C ASN A 19 5.22 9.23 4.21
N THR A 20 5.55 10.41 3.68
CA THR A 20 6.94 10.85 3.60
C THR A 20 7.50 11.03 5.01
N GLY A 21 8.63 10.39 5.30
CA GLY A 21 9.26 10.40 6.61
C GLY A 21 8.95 9.18 7.48
N ASP A 22 7.95 8.37 7.10
CA ASP A 22 7.67 7.12 7.82
C ASP A 22 8.83 6.14 7.68
N THR A 23 9.19 5.51 8.80
CA THR A 23 10.17 4.42 8.84
C THR A 23 9.47 3.08 8.99
N THR A 24 9.90 2.09 8.21
CA THR A 24 9.42 0.71 8.34
C THR A 24 10.59 -0.27 8.40
N VAL A 25 10.35 -1.45 8.96
CA VAL A 25 11.31 -2.56 8.98
C VAL A 25 10.84 -3.61 7.99
N ASN A 26 11.70 -3.94 7.03
CA ASN A 26 11.43 -5.03 6.12
C ASN A 26 11.25 -6.34 6.89
N HIS A 27 10.15 -7.04 6.63
CA HIS A 27 9.88 -8.36 7.17
C HIS A 27 9.19 -9.25 6.13
N PRO A 28 9.42 -10.57 6.12
CA PRO A 28 8.85 -11.48 5.13
C PRO A 28 7.36 -11.78 5.34
N ARG A 29 6.70 -11.10 6.30
CA ARG A 29 5.27 -11.32 6.57
C ARG A 29 4.43 -10.70 5.45
N PHE A 30 3.45 -11.47 5.01
CA PHE A 30 2.33 -11.03 4.20
C PHE A 30 1.07 -11.12 5.07
N GLN A 31 0.37 -10.01 5.23
CA GLN A 31 -0.82 -9.93 6.07
C GLN A 31 -1.98 -9.38 5.26
N LEU A 32 -3.15 -9.99 5.41
CA LEU A 32 -4.42 -9.51 4.86
C LEU A 32 -5.38 -9.28 6.03
N GLN A 33 -6.07 -8.15 6.00
CA GLN A 33 -7.08 -7.79 6.98
C GLN A 33 -8.29 -7.18 6.26
N PRO A 34 -9.43 -7.86 6.20
CA PRO A 34 -10.65 -7.25 5.69
C PRO A 34 -11.08 -6.13 6.62
N LEU A 35 -11.56 -5.03 6.04
CA LEU A 35 -12.27 -3.96 6.74
C LEU A 35 -13.73 -4.06 6.32
N THR A 36 -14.61 -4.09 7.33
CA THR A 36 -16.05 -4.23 7.14
C THR A 36 -16.78 -2.95 7.53
N ASN A 37 -17.93 -2.72 6.89
CA ASN A 37 -18.85 -1.65 7.26
C ASN A 37 -19.77 -2.08 8.43
N ASP A 38 -20.72 -1.21 8.80
CA ASP A 38 -21.69 -1.46 9.90
C ASP A 38 -22.64 -2.66 9.65
N GLN A 39 -22.66 -3.20 8.42
CA GLN A 39 -23.47 -4.34 8.00
C GLN A 39 -22.64 -5.63 7.90
N ASP A 40 -21.38 -5.60 8.36
CA ASP A 40 -20.39 -6.68 8.23
C ASP A 40 -19.96 -7.02 6.79
N ASP A 41 -20.31 -6.18 5.82
CA ASP A 41 -19.86 -6.34 4.43
C ASP A 41 -18.43 -5.80 4.26
N ILE A 42 -17.62 -6.51 3.48
CA ILE A 42 -16.23 -6.11 3.19
C ILE A 42 -16.24 -4.91 2.25
N GLU A 43 -15.79 -3.75 2.74
CA GLU A 43 -15.65 -2.51 1.95
C GLU A 43 -14.19 -2.26 1.52
N ALA A 44 -13.22 -2.86 2.22
CA ALA A 44 -11.81 -2.73 1.90
C ALA A 44 -10.96 -3.92 2.37
N LEU A 45 -9.76 -4.01 1.83
CA LEU A 45 -8.75 -4.98 2.23
C LEU A 45 -7.44 -4.27 2.57
N ALA A 46 -7.10 -4.22 3.86
CA ALA A 46 -5.79 -3.78 4.30
C ALA A 46 -4.77 -4.91 4.12
N PHE A 47 -3.56 -4.57 3.68
CA PHE A 47 -2.51 -5.56 3.56
C PHE A 47 -1.11 -4.97 3.75
N ASN A 48 -0.18 -5.81 4.16
CA ASN A 48 1.23 -5.45 4.33
C ASN A 48 2.13 -6.40 3.55
N ILE A 49 3.10 -5.84 2.82
CA ILE A 49 4.11 -6.58 2.07
C ILE A 49 5.48 -5.97 2.34
N LEU A 50 6.41 -6.75 2.89
CA LEU A 50 7.79 -6.30 3.16
C LEU A 50 7.85 -5.05 4.06
N GLY A 51 6.88 -4.87 4.96
CA GLY A 51 6.76 -3.69 5.82
C GLY A 51 6.03 -2.51 5.19
N LEU A 52 5.65 -2.58 3.91
CA LEU A 52 4.85 -1.55 3.23
C LEU A 52 3.37 -1.80 3.42
N GLY A 53 2.65 -0.80 3.94
CA GLY A 53 1.21 -0.87 4.19
C GLY A 53 0.41 -0.35 3.01
N PHE A 54 -0.67 -1.08 2.68
CA PHE A 54 -1.62 -0.69 1.67
C PHE A 54 -3.06 -0.95 2.11
N VAL A 55 -4.00 -0.24 1.49
CA VAL A 55 -5.43 -0.51 1.57
C VAL A 55 -6.00 -0.56 0.16
N LEU A 56 -6.68 -1.65 -0.18
CA LEU A 56 -7.49 -1.78 -1.38
C LEU A 56 -8.93 -1.43 -1.02
N LEU A 57 -9.40 -0.25 -1.43
CA LEU A 57 -10.81 0.13 -1.32
C LEU A 57 -11.62 -0.50 -2.46
N LEU A 58 -12.75 -1.11 -2.13
CA LEU A 58 -13.72 -1.65 -3.10
C LEU A 58 -14.79 -0.61 -3.47
N GLU A 59 -14.92 0.43 -2.64
CA GLU A 59 -15.83 1.57 -2.81
C GLU A 59 -15.05 2.88 -3.05
N PRO A 60 -15.72 3.97 -3.50
CA PRO A 60 -15.11 5.29 -3.54
C PRO A 60 -14.50 5.71 -2.19
N LEU A 61 -13.39 6.45 -2.24
CA LEU A 61 -12.75 6.97 -1.03
C LEU A 61 -13.67 7.93 -0.29
N ASP A 62 -14.07 7.55 0.92
CA ASP A 62 -14.71 8.41 1.89
C ASP A 62 -13.74 8.70 3.05
N THR A 63 -13.15 9.90 3.06
CA THR A 63 -12.21 10.30 4.12
C THR A 63 -12.87 10.56 5.47
N SER A 64 -14.20 10.60 5.55
CA SER A 64 -14.92 10.63 6.83
C SER A 64 -14.93 9.24 7.50
N LYS A 65 -15.04 8.17 6.70
CA LYS A 65 -14.92 6.77 7.15
C LYS A 65 -13.47 6.35 7.35
N HIS A 66 -12.58 6.78 6.45
CA HIS A 66 -11.17 6.39 6.46
C HIS A 66 -10.25 7.62 6.52
N PRO A 67 -10.21 8.35 7.65
CA PRO A 67 -9.44 9.59 7.75
C PRO A 67 -7.93 9.38 7.54
N PHE A 68 -7.41 8.19 7.86
CA PHE A 68 -6.02 7.82 7.63
C PHE A 68 -5.63 7.70 6.15
N LEU A 69 -6.60 7.67 5.22
CA LEU A 69 -6.35 7.64 3.78
C LEU A 69 -6.21 9.03 3.15
N ARG A 70 -6.40 10.12 3.90
CA ARG A 70 -6.42 11.48 3.36
C ARG A 70 -5.14 11.86 2.60
N GLU A 71 -3.99 11.42 3.09
CA GLU A 71 -2.68 11.68 2.47
C GLU A 71 -2.11 10.45 1.76
N ALA A 72 -2.89 9.37 1.71
CA ALA A 72 -2.46 8.11 1.11
C ALA A 72 -2.26 8.28 -0.40
N LYS A 73 -1.24 7.60 -0.92
CA LYS A 73 -0.88 7.67 -2.34
C LYS A 73 -1.74 6.70 -3.14
N TYR A 74 -2.61 7.24 -3.97
CA TYR A 74 -3.52 6.47 -4.81
C TYR A 74 -2.82 5.85 -6.01
N ARG A 75 -2.96 4.53 -6.15
CA ARG A 75 -2.49 3.69 -7.27
C ARG A 75 -1.05 4.03 -7.66
N PRO A 76 -0.04 3.74 -6.83
CA PRO A 76 1.35 4.01 -7.20
C PRO A 76 1.74 3.22 -8.46
N GLY A 77 2.50 3.85 -9.37
CA GLY A 77 2.99 3.21 -10.60
C GLY A 77 4.33 2.49 -10.41
N ARG A 78 5.11 2.92 -9.43
CA ARG A 78 6.41 2.32 -9.11
C ARG A 78 6.77 2.53 -7.65
N ILE A 79 7.43 1.55 -7.06
CA ILE A 79 8.13 1.67 -5.78
C ILE A 79 9.62 1.54 -6.07
N VAL A 80 10.37 2.62 -5.88
CA VAL A 80 11.83 2.66 -6.02
C VAL A 80 12.45 2.46 -4.64
N ILE A 81 13.38 1.52 -4.53
CA ILE A 81 14.09 1.19 -3.30
C ILE A 81 15.56 1.51 -3.50
N SER A 82 16.02 2.58 -2.87
CA SER A 82 17.37 3.11 -2.99
C SER A 82 18.25 2.62 -1.84
N TYR A 83 19.25 1.82 -2.16
CA TYR A 83 20.35 1.41 -1.28
C TYR A 83 21.59 2.26 -1.55
N PRO A 84 22.59 2.28 -0.65
CA PRO A 84 23.83 3.05 -0.87
C PRO A 84 24.57 2.69 -2.16
N THR A 85 24.48 1.42 -2.62
CA THR A 85 25.23 0.91 -3.78
C THR A 85 24.35 0.42 -4.92
N SER A 86 23.03 0.40 -4.75
CA SER A 86 22.11 -0.14 -5.75
C SER A 86 20.73 0.50 -5.68
N THR A 87 19.98 0.40 -6.76
CA THR A 87 18.57 0.79 -6.81
C THR A 87 17.77 -0.36 -7.38
N ASN A 88 16.78 -0.82 -6.61
CA ASN A 88 15.82 -1.82 -7.02
C ASN A 88 14.46 -1.16 -7.21
N TRP A 89 13.56 -1.73 -8.00
CA TRP A 89 12.21 -1.21 -8.10
C TRP A 89 11.18 -2.29 -8.40
N ILE A 90 9.95 -2.02 -7.96
CA ILE A 90 8.75 -2.79 -8.30
C ILE A 90 7.89 -1.86 -9.14
N THR A 91 7.52 -2.28 -10.36
CA THR A 91 6.61 -1.51 -11.22
C THR A 91 5.22 -2.11 -11.16
N MET A 92 4.22 -1.26 -11.00
CA MET A 92 2.80 -1.60 -11.00
C MET A 92 2.14 -0.90 -12.18
N SER A 93 1.40 -1.63 -12.99
CA SER A 93 0.67 -1.08 -14.13
C SER A 93 -0.82 -1.13 -13.83
N TRP A 94 -1.52 -0.05 -14.17
CA TRP A 94 -2.94 0.09 -13.96
C TRP A 94 -3.64 0.17 -15.31
N ASP A 95 -4.70 -0.61 -15.50
CA ASP A 95 -5.55 -0.57 -16.70
C ASP A 95 -6.49 0.64 -16.66
N GLY A 96 -5.91 1.84 -16.70
CA GLY A 96 -6.65 3.11 -16.66
C GLY A 96 -6.08 4.17 -17.60
N GLY A 97 -5.03 3.85 -18.36
CA GLY A 97 -4.38 4.76 -19.32
C GLY A 97 -3.73 6.00 -18.70
N LYS A 98 -3.70 6.12 -17.36
CA LYS A 98 -3.12 7.25 -16.63
C LYS A 98 -1.69 6.94 -16.20
N VAL A 99 -0.86 7.97 -16.14
CA VAL A 99 0.46 7.89 -15.51
C VAL A 99 0.26 8.00 -14.00
N HIS A 100 0.93 7.13 -13.25
CA HIS A 100 0.81 7.00 -11.81
C HIS A 100 2.10 7.41 -11.10
N GLU A 101 1.98 8.10 -9.97
CA GLU A 101 3.14 8.60 -9.20
C GLU A 101 4.04 7.46 -8.72
N HIS A 102 5.32 7.77 -8.55
CA HIS A 102 6.31 6.86 -7.96
C HIS A 102 6.43 7.09 -6.46
N LEU A 103 6.61 6.00 -5.72
CA LEU A 103 7.04 6.01 -4.33
C LEU A 103 8.54 5.78 -4.26
N THR A 104 9.22 6.49 -3.38
CA THR A 104 10.66 6.30 -3.13
C THR A 104 10.87 5.87 -1.69
N ILE A 105 11.62 4.79 -1.50
CA ILE A 105 12.03 4.25 -0.22
C ILE A 105 13.54 4.34 -0.16
N GLN A 106 14.06 4.95 0.89
CA GLN A 106 15.49 5.03 1.14
C GLN A 106 15.90 4.04 2.22
N PHE A 107 16.90 3.22 1.92
CA PHE A 107 17.57 2.44 2.95
C PHE A 107 18.28 3.38 3.93
N VAL A 108 17.88 3.34 5.20
CA VAL A 108 18.48 4.16 6.25
C VAL A 108 19.62 3.40 6.93
N GLN A 109 19.34 2.22 7.48
CA GLN A 109 20.33 1.42 8.20
C GLN A 109 19.90 -0.06 8.35
N PRO A 110 20.83 -0.98 8.63
CA PRO A 110 20.50 -2.33 9.03
C PRO A 110 19.80 -2.36 10.40
N VAL A 111 18.79 -3.20 10.55
CA VAL A 111 18.18 -3.49 11.85
C VAL A 111 18.79 -4.80 12.38
N ARG A 112 19.27 -4.81 13.62
CA ARG A 112 19.77 -6.05 14.24
C ARG A 112 18.63 -7.07 14.37
N PRO A 113 18.82 -8.34 13.98
CA PRO A 113 17.83 -9.37 14.24
C PRO A 113 17.57 -9.46 15.75
N ARG A 114 16.30 -9.56 16.15
CA ARG A 114 15.97 -9.89 17.54
C ARG A 114 16.57 -11.27 17.84
N PRO A 115 17.34 -11.45 18.93
CA PRO A 115 17.79 -12.78 19.31
C PRO A 115 16.58 -13.66 19.52
N SER A 116 16.57 -14.84 18.88
CA SER A 116 15.56 -15.86 19.11
C SER A 116 15.66 -16.28 20.57
N SER A 117 14.65 -15.95 21.37
CA SER A 117 14.41 -16.59 22.65
C SER A 117 14.17 -18.08 22.37
N ALA A 118 15.16 -18.90 22.73
CA ALA A 118 15.05 -20.36 22.77
C ALA A 118 14.15 -20.80 23.93
#